data_AF-A0A353RX03-F1
#
_entry.id   AF-A0A353RX03-F1
#
_cell.length_a   1.000
_cell.length_b   1.000
_cell.length_c   1.000
_cell.angle_alpha   90.00
_cell.angle_beta   90.00
_cell.angle_gamma   90.00
#
_symmetry.space_group_name_H-M   'P 1'
#
loop_
_entity.id
_entity.type
_entity.pdbx_description
1 polymer ?
#
loop_
_entity_poly.entity_id
_entity_poly.type
_entity_poly.pdbx_seq_one_letter_code
_entity_poly.pdbx_strand_id
1 'polypeptide(L)'
;ATNIKSGGKTPFAGIVHAITLLLILIFFGKWAALIPMATLAGILVVVSYNMSEWRLFVKIFKSPKSDVLVLLTTFLLTVFVDLTVAIKFGIVLAALLFMRRMSEKTQVGYITSSIAEQATDEDDVIDEYRIKQKDIPSGVEVFEINGPLFFGAADKCRDTLRGLEKKIKVLILRLRYVPTIDATGLSALENMFTSAERDGTQIILSGVQSSLFEKIKRSGLLKYIKNENIQPTINHALECARKILKGEKVIMELTMRDVVKAFAVPEKTVNNWIGKKGMPCVKTNEQYRFNYIELLDWALTNKITLTSNILAFGEVSDCGDNVVYQALRNGNIHYDVPGDNKEQVLKNVVDLLELPPNLNRESLFDLLQAREEIMSTAIGNGIAIPHVRNPVVLHIEQPSITLCFLKNPIDFKAIDKNPVFVLFTLLSPSVKTHLLILSRLAFCLQNEKLQEYLQMKATPEQIFAEIILLESQLATAKKESGKG
;
A
#
# COMPACT_ATOMS: atom_id res chain seq x y z
N ALA A 1 21.51 -39.97 2.73
CA ALA A 1 20.28 -40.67 2.26
C ALA A 1 20.05 -42.00 2.99
N THR A 2 20.99 -42.96 2.92
CA THR A 2 20.83 -44.29 3.55
C THR A 2 20.59 -44.23 5.06
N ASN A 3 21.37 -43.43 5.80
CA ASN A 3 21.18 -43.24 7.25
C ASN A 3 19.75 -42.81 7.63
N ILE A 4 19.18 -41.87 6.88
CA ILE A 4 17.81 -41.36 7.10
C ILE A 4 16.78 -42.45 6.76
N LYS A 5 16.96 -43.18 5.64
CA LYS A 5 16.09 -44.30 5.26
C LYS A 5 16.12 -45.44 6.29
N SER A 6 17.25 -45.62 6.97
CA SER A 6 17.43 -46.59 8.06
C SER A 6 16.94 -46.08 9.43
N GLY A 7 16.27 -44.93 9.49
CA GLY A 7 15.66 -44.39 10.72
C GLY A 7 16.59 -43.53 11.58
N GLY A 8 17.78 -43.16 11.10
CA GLY A 8 18.68 -42.26 11.80
C GLY A 8 18.12 -40.83 11.91
N LYS A 9 17.92 -40.35 13.14
CA LYS A 9 17.30 -39.05 13.45
C LYS A 9 18.17 -38.12 14.30
N THR A 10 19.29 -38.62 14.85
CA THR A 10 20.14 -37.89 15.80
C THR A 10 21.59 -37.86 15.30
N PRO A 11 22.41 -36.87 15.71
CA PRO A 11 23.84 -36.82 15.37
C PRO A 11 24.62 -38.04 15.89
N PHE A 12 24.08 -38.77 16.87
CA PHE A 12 24.65 -40.01 17.40
C PHE A 12 24.83 -41.08 16.32
N ALA A 13 23.95 -41.16 15.32
CA ALA A 13 24.11 -42.09 14.20
C ALA A 13 25.40 -41.85 13.40
N GLY A 14 25.80 -40.57 13.24
CA GLY A 14 27.07 -40.20 12.59
C GLY A 14 28.28 -40.59 13.44
N ILE A 15 28.20 -40.39 14.76
CA ILE A 15 29.27 -40.77 15.70
C ILE A 15 29.49 -42.29 15.68
N VAL A 16 28.41 -43.07 15.76
CA VAL A 16 28.48 -44.54 15.68
C VAL A 16 29.06 -44.96 14.32
N HIS A 17 28.63 -44.36 13.21
CA HIS A 17 29.19 -44.67 11.89
C HIS A 17 30.70 -44.41 11.82
N ALA A 18 31.17 -43.26 12.32
CA ALA A 18 32.60 -42.91 12.33
C ALA A 18 33.42 -43.87 13.21
N ILE A 19 32.93 -44.22 14.40
CA ILE A 19 33.58 -45.19 15.30
C ILE A 19 33.62 -46.58 14.65
N THR A 20 32.51 -47.04 14.09
CA THR A 20 32.46 -48.34 13.40
C THR A 20 33.43 -48.39 12.22
N LEU A 21 33.49 -47.33 11.41
CA LEU A 21 34.44 -47.23 10.29
C LEU A 21 35.89 -47.24 10.77
N LEU A 22 36.20 -46.53 11.86
CA LEU A 22 37.52 -46.54 12.49
C LEU A 22 37.92 -47.94 12.98
N LEU A 23 37.00 -48.64 13.67
CA LEU A 23 37.24 -50.01 14.14
C LEU A 23 37.47 -50.95 12.95
N ILE A 24 36.67 -50.85 11.89
CA ILE A 24 36.87 -51.66 10.67
C ILE A 24 38.25 -51.40 10.07
N LEU A 25 38.69 -50.15 9.96
CA LEU A 25 40.01 -49.82 9.43
C LEU A 25 41.15 -50.40 10.29
N ILE A 26 41.05 -50.32 11.62
CA ILE A 26 42.07 -50.83 12.54
C ILE A 26 42.16 -52.36 12.50
N PHE A 27 41.02 -53.06 12.59
CA PHE A 27 41.00 -54.52 12.72
C PHE A 27 41.05 -55.25 11.37
N PHE A 28 40.40 -54.70 10.34
CA PHE A 28 40.25 -55.35 9.02
C PHE A 28 41.06 -54.68 7.90
N GLY A 29 41.84 -53.63 8.18
CA GLY A 29 42.63 -52.93 7.16
C GLY A 29 43.58 -53.84 6.37
N LYS A 30 44.19 -54.85 7.01
CA LYS A 30 45.05 -55.83 6.32
C LYS A 30 44.32 -56.66 5.27
N TRP A 31 43.06 -57.00 5.52
CA TRP A 31 42.22 -57.77 4.60
C TRP A 31 41.61 -56.87 3.52
N ALA A 32 41.30 -55.61 3.86
CA ALA A 32 40.81 -54.63 2.90
C ALA A 32 41.79 -54.37 1.74
N ALA A 33 43.10 -54.53 1.96
CA ALA A 33 44.11 -54.43 0.90
C ALA A 33 43.99 -55.53 -0.17
N LEU A 34 43.32 -56.65 0.11
CA LEU A 34 43.09 -57.75 -0.83
C LEU A 34 41.90 -57.49 -1.77
N ILE A 35 41.16 -56.40 -1.60
CA ILE A 35 39.99 -56.08 -2.41
C ILE A 35 40.43 -55.76 -3.85
N PRO A 36 39.95 -56.51 -4.87
CA PRO A 36 40.33 -56.27 -6.25
C PRO A 36 39.84 -54.90 -6.74
N MET A 37 40.68 -54.14 -7.44
CA MET A 37 40.30 -52.83 -7.98
C MET A 37 39.09 -52.89 -8.93
N ALA A 38 38.89 -54.02 -9.62
CA ALA A 38 37.72 -54.24 -10.46
C ALA A 38 36.39 -54.14 -9.68
N THR A 39 36.37 -54.59 -8.41
CA THR A 39 35.17 -54.50 -7.57
C THR A 39 34.88 -53.04 -7.16
N LEU A 40 35.92 -52.27 -6.83
CA LEU A 40 35.81 -50.85 -6.52
C LEU A 40 35.36 -50.04 -7.75
N ALA A 41 35.90 -50.34 -8.92
CA ALA A 41 35.47 -49.72 -10.18
C ALA A 41 33.99 -50.00 -10.46
N GLY A 42 33.52 -51.24 -10.26
CA GLY A 42 32.10 -51.58 -10.38
C GLY A 42 31.21 -50.78 -9.44
N ILE A 43 31.61 -50.63 -8.17
CA ILE A 43 30.90 -49.79 -7.20
C ILE A 43 30.87 -48.32 -7.67
N LEU A 44 32.00 -47.78 -8.14
CA LEU A 44 32.09 -46.39 -8.60
C LEU A 44 31.21 -46.13 -9.83
N VAL A 45 31.10 -47.07 -10.77
CA VAL A 45 30.19 -46.94 -11.93
C VAL A 45 28.73 -46.86 -11.47
N VAL A 46 28.31 -47.73 -10.55
CA VAL A 46 26.93 -47.73 -10.03
C VAL A 46 26.64 -46.45 -9.24
N VAL A 47 27.58 -46.00 -8.41
CA VAL A 47 27.45 -44.74 -7.66
C VAL A 47 27.37 -43.55 -8.63
N SER A 48 28.22 -43.51 -9.65
CA SER A 48 28.22 -42.45 -10.67
C SER A 48 26.91 -42.45 -11.46
N TYR A 49 26.40 -43.61 -11.86
CA TYR A 49 25.12 -43.72 -12.55
C TYR A 49 23.95 -43.19 -11.71
N ASN A 50 23.92 -43.55 -10.41
CA ASN A 50 22.89 -43.08 -9.49
C ASN A 50 22.99 -41.57 -9.20
N MET A 51 24.20 -41.01 -9.16
CA MET A 51 24.44 -39.58 -8.91
C MET A 51 24.34 -38.69 -10.14
N SER A 52 24.49 -39.24 -11.35
CA SER A 52 24.51 -38.46 -12.60
C SER A 52 23.16 -37.80 -12.93
N GLU A 53 22.05 -38.26 -12.35
CA GLU A 53 20.69 -37.73 -12.56
C GLU A 53 20.38 -37.40 -14.04
N TRP A 54 20.81 -38.25 -14.97
CA TRP A 54 20.83 -37.96 -16.42
C TRP A 54 19.47 -37.55 -17.01
N ARG A 55 18.37 -37.99 -16.38
CA ARG A 55 17.00 -37.58 -16.76
C ARG A 55 16.73 -36.10 -16.48
N LEU A 56 17.23 -35.57 -15.35
CA LEU A 56 17.13 -34.14 -15.02
C LEU A 56 17.97 -33.32 -16.00
N PHE A 57 19.17 -33.79 -16.31
CA PHE A 57 20.06 -33.16 -17.31
C PHE A 57 19.32 -32.98 -18.65
N VAL A 58 18.71 -34.03 -19.18
CA VAL A 58 17.93 -33.96 -20.44
C VAL A 58 16.70 -33.06 -20.30
N LYS A 59 16.04 -33.03 -19.14
CA LYS A 59 14.86 -32.17 -18.91
C LYS A 59 15.22 -30.68 -18.99
N ILE A 60 16.40 -30.28 -18.51
CA ILE A 60 16.87 -28.89 -18.55
C ILE A 60 17.13 -28.40 -19.98
N PHE A 61 17.38 -29.29 -20.96
CA PHE A 61 17.50 -28.87 -22.37
C PHE A 61 16.20 -28.27 -22.94
N LYS A 62 15.06 -28.46 -22.28
CA LYS A 62 13.78 -27.82 -22.63
C LYS A 62 13.60 -26.44 -22.00
N SER A 63 14.52 -25.98 -21.16
CA SER A 63 14.51 -24.66 -20.51
C SER A 63 14.98 -23.55 -21.48
N PRO A 64 14.85 -22.26 -21.12
CA PRO A 64 15.30 -21.16 -21.97
C PRO A 64 16.76 -21.33 -22.43
N LYS A 65 17.07 -20.90 -23.66
CA LYS A 65 18.42 -21.04 -24.27
C LYS A 65 19.57 -20.55 -23.37
N SER A 66 19.31 -19.52 -22.55
CA SER A 66 20.29 -19.00 -21.58
C SER A 66 20.63 -20.00 -20.47
N ASP A 67 19.66 -20.78 -19.97
CA ASP A 67 19.92 -21.78 -18.92
C ASP A 67 20.64 -23.01 -19.50
N VAL A 68 20.28 -23.40 -20.73
CA VAL A 68 20.96 -24.48 -21.45
C VAL A 68 22.42 -24.12 -21.72
N LEU A 69 22.71 -22.87 -22.06
CA LEU A 69 24.07 -22.38 -22.26
C LEU A 69 24.90 -22.50 -20.97
N VAL A 70 24.34 -22.13 -19.81
CA VAL A 70 25.04 -22.27 -18.51
C VAL A 70 25.34 -23.73 -18.23
N LEU A 71 24.34 -24.61 -18.38
CA LEU A 71 24.50 -26.05 -18.15
C LEU A 71 25.59 -26.66 -19.03
N LEU A 72 25.54 -26.40 -20.34
CA LEU A 72 26.53 -26.93 -21.29
C LEU A 72 27.93 -26.40 -20.99
N THR A 73 28.05 -25.11 -20.71
CA THR A 73 29.35 -24.49 -20.40
C THR A 73 29.95 -25.08 -19.14
N THR A 74 29.19 -25.19 -18.05
CA THR A 74 29.68 -25.75 -16.79
C THR A 74 29.99 -27.24 -16.90
N PHE A 75 29.16 -28.00 -17.61
CA PHE A 75 29.39 -29.42 -17.86
C PHE A 75 30.68 -29.65 -18.66
N LEU A 76 30.84 -28.97 -19.79
CA LEU A 76 32.03 -29.11 -20.63
C LEU A 76 33.30 -28.67 -19.89
N LEU A 77 33.26 -27.56 -19.14
CA LEU A 77 34.40 -27.13 -18.31
C LEU A 77 34.74 -28.15 -17.21
N THR A 78 33.74 -28.81 -16.62
CA THR A 78 33.97 -29.84 -15.59
C THR A 78 34.66 -31.07 -16.17
N VAL A 79 34.29 -31.47 -17.40
CA VAL A 79 34.85 -32.64 -18.08
C VAL A 79 36.25 -32.38 -18.65
N PHE A 80 36.48 -31.21 -19.25
CA PHE A 80 37.72 -30.91 -19.98
C PHE A 80 38.76 -30.13 -19.18
N VAL A 81 38.38 -29.44 -18.10
CA VAL A 81 39.27 -28.55 -17.35
C VAL A 81 39.37 -29.00 -15.90
N ASP A 82 38.43 -28.56 -15.07
CA ASP A 82 38.37 -28.86 -13.65
C ASP A 82 37.03 -28.40 -13.06
N LEU A 83 36.55 -29.11 -12.04
CA LEU A 83 35.33 -28.77 -11.31
C LEU A 83 35.37 -27.35 -10.72
N THR A 84 36.52 -26.92 -10.17
CA THR A 84 36.68 -25.61 -9.54
C THR A 84 36.53 -24.48 -10.55
N VAL A 85 37.13 -24.63 -11.73
CA VAL A 85 37.02 -23.65 -12.82
C VAL A 85 35.58 -23.58 -13.32
N ALA A 86 34.95 -24.73 -13.54
CA ALA A 86 33.57 -24.81 -13.98
C ALA A 86 32.59 -24.10 -13.03
N ILE A 87 32.74 -24.29 -11.72
CA ILE A 87 31.89 -23.62 -10.71
C ILE A 87 32.07 -22.10 -10.78
N LYS A 88 33.31 -21.60 -10.86
CA LYS A 88 33.59 -20.15 -10.94
C LYS A 88 32.91 -19.52 -12.15
N PHE A 89 33.13 -20.09 -13.33
CA PHE A 89 32.52 -19.59 -14.56
C PHE A 89 31.00 -19.74 -14.57
N GLY A 90 30.48 -20.85 -14.05
CA GLY A 90 29.04 -21.08 -13.92
C GLY A 90 28.33 -20.04 -13.08
N ILE A 91 28.89 -19.69 -11.92
CA ILE A 91 28.32 -18.67 -11.03
C ILE A 91 28.34 -17.29 -11.71
N VAL A 92 29.46 -16.91 -12.35
CA VAL A 92 29.57 -15.62 -13.04
C VAL A 92 28.58 -15.53 -14.19
N LEU A 93 28.49 -16.56 -15.04
CA LEU A 93 27.56 -16.59 -16.17
C LEU A 93 26.10 -16.57 -15.71
N ALA A 94 25.77 -17.32 -14.65
CA ALA A 94 24.43 -17.31 -14.06
C ALA A 94 24.06 -15.92 -13.50
N ALA A 95 25.00 -15.24 -12.83
CA ALA A 95 24.80 -13.90 -12.32
C ALA A 95 24.58 -12.87 -13.45
N LEU A 96 25.38 -12.95 -14.53
CA LEU A 96 25.22 -12.11 -15.72
C LEU A 96 23.87 -12.33 -16.40
N LEU A 97 23.45 -13.58 -16.56
CA LEU A 97 22.16 -13.91 -17.15
C LEU A 97 21.00 -13.50 -16.26
N PHE A 98 21.13 -13.60 -14.94
CA PHE A 98 20.16 -13.09 -14.00
C PHE A 98 20.01 -11.56 -14.12
N MET A 99 21.13 -10.83 -14.17
CA MET A 99 21.12 -9.38 -14.41
C MET A 99 20.45 -9.02 -15.73
N ARG A 100 20.78 -9.74 -16.82
CA ARG A 100 20.16 -9.52 -18.13
C ARG A 100 18.65 -9.79 -18.11
N ARG A 101 18.21 -10.89 -17.50
CA ARG A 101 16.77 -11.22 -17.34
C ARG A 101 16.03 -10.15 -16.53
N MET A 102 16.66 -9.63 -15.48
CA MET A 102 16.08 -8.57 -14.66
C MET A 102 15.96 -7.26 -15.47
N SER A 103 16.98 -6.92 -16.26
CA SER A 103 16.96 -5.75 -17.12
C SER A 103 15.95 -5.84 -18.26
N GLU A 104 15.74 -7.03 -18.84
CA GLU A 104 14.77 -7.25 -19.93
C GLU A 104 13.31 -7.25 -19.42
N LYS A 105 13.08 -7.64 -18.15
CA LYS A 105 11.75 -7.60 -17.51
C LYS A 105 11.37 -6.22 -16.96
N THR A 106 12.29 -5.26 -16.93
CA THR A 106 11.94 -3.85 -16.75
C THR A 106 11.32 -3.32 -18.05
N GLN A 107 10.07 -3.71 -18.31
CA GLN A 107 9.29 -3.14 -19.40
C GLN A 107 8.79 -1.76 -18.97
N VAL A 108 9.35 -0.70 -19.54
CA VAL A 108 8.66 0.59 -19.52
C VAL A 108 7.50 0.46 -20.50
N GLY A 109 6.31 0.20 -19.97
CA GLY A 109 5.09 0.14 -20.75
C GLY A 109 4.68 1.54 -21.13
N TYR A 110 4.84 1.89 -22.41
CA TYR A 110 4.27 3.12 -22.93
C TYR A 110 2.76 2.95 -23.06
N ILE A 111 1.99 3.59 -22.20
CA ILE A 111 0.53 3.68 -22.34
C ILE A 111 0.18 5.12 -22.70
N THR A 112 0.58 5.57 -23.88
CA THR A 112 -0.23 6.52 -24.66
C THR A 112 0.05 6.35 -26.16
N SER A 113 -0.86 5.70 -26.87
CA SER A 113 -1.01 5.66 -28.35
C SER A 113 -0.28 4.62 -29.22
N SER A 114 0.10 3.43 -28.73
CA SER A 114 0.49 2.32 -29.65
C SER A 114 0.35 0.91 -29.07
N ILE A 115 -0.81 0.56 -28.52
CA ILE A 115 -1.22 -0.85 -28.37
C ILE A 115 -2.67 -0.95 -28.84
N ALA A 116 -2.87 -0.78 -30.16
CA ALA A 116 -4.14 -1.03 -30.83
C ALA A 116 -4.07 -2.26 -31.75
N GLU A 117 -2.95 -2.97 -31.89
CA GLU A 117 -2.80 -3.97 -32.97
C GLU A 117 -2.27 -5.35 -32.56
N GLN A 118 -2.26 -5.71 -31.27
CA GLN A 118 -2.03 -7.11 -30.90
C GLN A 118 -3.08 -7.59 -29.89
N ALA A 119 -4.32 -7.62 -30.35
CA ALA A 119 -5.29 -8.60 -29.89
C ALA A 119 -5.43 -9.64 -31.00
N THR A 120 -4.58 -10.66 -30.98
CA THR A 120 -5.01 -11.97 -31.46
C THR A 120 -5.85 -12.59 -30.36
N ASP A 121 -7.00 -13.10 -30.78
CA ASP A 121 -8.07 -13.66 -29.97
C ASP A 121 -7.59 -14.70 -28.95
N GLU A 122 -8.41 -14.86 -27.90
CA GLU A 122 -8.44 -15.98 -26.94
C GLU A 122 -7.34 -15.95 -25.85
N ASP A 123 -7.66 -15.31 -24.72
CA ASP A 123 -7.80 -15.99 -23.40
C ASP A 123 -7.81 -14.98 -22.24
N ASP A 124 -8.90 -15.03 -21.46
CA ASP A 124 -9.07 -14.74 -20.04
C ASP A 124 -8.06 -13.82 -19.32
N VAL A 125 -8.49 -12.58 -19.03
CA VAL A 125 -8.75 -11.99 -17.69
C VAL A 125 -9.20 -10.53 -17.93
N ILE A 126 -10.39 -10.19 -17.46
CA ILE A 126 -10.91 -8.81 -17.49
C ILE A 126 -10.11 -7.98 -16.46
N ASP A 127 -9.04 -7.34 -16.92
CA ASP A 127 -8.23 -6.44 -16.10
C ASP A 127 -8.93 -5.07 -16.03
N GLU A 128 -9.63 -4.80 -14.93
CA GLU A 128 -10.39 -3.57 -14.63
C GLU A 128 -9.47 -2.31 -14.54
N TYR A 129 -8.15 -2.51 -14.68
CA TYR A 129 -7.11 -1.48 -14.69
C TYR A 129 -6.68 -1.02 -16.10
N ARG A 130 -7.33 -1.50 -17.18
CA ARG A 130 -7.09 -1.01 -18.54
C ARG A 130 -7.73 0.35 -18.77
N ILE A 131 -6.90 1.38 -18.96
CA ILE A 131 -7.34 2.71 -19.40
C ILE A 131 -7.91 2.57 -20.82
N LYS A 132 -9.20 2.90 -21.01
CA LYS A 132 -9.72 3.14 -22.36
C LYS A 132 -9.13 4.46 -22.85
N GLN A 133 -8.57 4.48 -24.06
CA GLN A 133 -7.90 5.64 -24.67
C GLN A 133 -8.75 6.94 -24.67
N LYS A 134 -10.07 6.80 -24.47
CA LYS A 134 -11.08 7.87 -24.43
C LYS A 134 -11.10 8.68 -23.11
N ASP A 135 -10.44 8.21 -22.05
CA ASP A 135 -10.50 8.86 -20.72
C ASP A 135 -9.32 9.82 -20.43
N ILE A 136 -8.28 9.83 -21.27
CA ILE A 136 -7.09 10.66 -21.11
C ILE A 136 -7.34 12.05 -21.75
N PRO A 137 -7.30 13.15 -20.98
CA PRO A 137 -7.53 14.49 -21.52
C PRO A 137 -6.42 14.93 -22.48
N SER A 138 -6.77 15.75 -23.48
CA SER A 138 -5.79 16.37 -24.38
C SER A 138 -4.74 17.17 -23.60
N GLY A 139 -3.46 16.82 -23.77
CA GLY A 139 -2.33 17.47 -23.09
C GLY A 139 -1.87 16.76 -21.81
N VAL A 140 -2.46 15.60 -21.48
CA VAL A 140 -1.99 14.66 -20.45
C VAL A 140 -1.33 13.47 -21.11
N GLU A 141 -0.14 13.11 -20.67
CA GLU A 141 0.56 11.89 -21.07
C GLU A 141 0.69 10.94 -19.88
N VAL A 142 0.46 9.64 -20.11
CA VAL A 142 0.56 8.61 -19.07
C VAL A 142 1.69 7.64 -19.40
N PHE A 143 2.64 7.51 -18.49
CA PHE A 143 3.75 6.56 -18.59
C PHE A 143 3.65 5.53 -17.48
N GLU A 144 3.75 4.25 -17.84
CA GLU A 144 3.78 3.16 -16.88
C GLU A 144 5.15 2.50 -16.84
N ILE A 145 5.72 2.45 -15.65
CA ILE A 145 7.00 1.79 -15.42
C ILE A 145 6.71 0.46 -14.74
N ASN A 146 7.00 -0.64 -15.44
CA ASN A 146 6.89 -1.98 -14.89
C ASN A 146 8.27 -2.52 -14.56
N GLY A 147 8.42 -3.05 -13.34
CA GLY A 147 9.66 -3.61 -12.85
C GLY A 147 10.55 -2.60 -12.13
N PRO A 148 11.70 -3.06 -11.61
CA PRO A 148 12.60 -2.23 -10.83
C PRO A 148 13.18 -1.11 -11.68
N LEU A 149 13.20 0.11 -11.12
CA LEU A 149 13.71 1.28 -11.82
C LEU A 149 15.24 1.35 -11.69
N PHE A 150 15.90 0.84 -12.73
CA PHE A 150 17.34 0.94 -12.95
C PHE A 150 17.63 1.82 -14.18
N PHE A 151 18.91 2.10 -14.45
CA PHE A 151 19.43 2.95 -15.55
C PHE A 151 18.66 2.87 -16.88
N GLY A 152 18.28 1.67 -17.32
CA GLY A 152 17.66 1.47 -18.64
C GLY A 152 16.19 1.91 -18.78
N ALA A 153 15.45 2.09 -17.69
CA ALA A 153 14.02 2.44 -17.76
C ALA A 153 13.79 3.95 -17.92
N ALA A 154 14.52 4.73 -17.14
CA ALA A 154 14.35 6.18 -17.12
C ALA A 154 14.92 6.85 -18.39
N ASP A 155 16.03 6.35 -18.94
CA ASP A 155 16.55 6.83 -20.22
C ASP A 155 15.58 6.56 -21.38
N LYS A 156 14.95 5.37 -21.42
CA LYS A 156 13.90 5.06 -22.40
C LYS A 156 12.71 6.01 -22.28
N CYS A 157 12.23 6.27 -21.06
CA CYS A 157 11.13 7.22 -20.83
C CYS A 157 11.48 8.62 -21.36
N ARG A 158 12.70 9.11 -21.08
CA ARG A 158 13.18 10.41 -21.58
C ARG A 158 13.25 10.44 -23.11
N ASP A 159 13.83 9.42 -23.72
CA ASP A 159 14.02 9.40 -25.17
C ASP A 159 12.66 9.34 -25.89
N THR A 160 11.66 8.64 -25.31
CA THR A 160 10.28 8.68 -25.78
C THR A 160 9.66 10.07 -25.64
N LEU A 161 9.82 10.74 -24.48
CA LEU A 161 9.29 12.09 -24.25
C LEU A 161 9.85 13.11 -25.25
N ARG A 162 11.12 12.98 -25.66
CA ARG A 162 11.76 13.85 -26.66
C ARG A 162 11.22 13.65 -28.08
N GLY A 163 10.64 12.50 -28.38
CA GLY A 163 10.07 12.18 -29.69
C GLY A 163 8.64 12.70 -29.91
N LEU A 164 8.01 13.28 -28.89
CA LEU A 164 6.62 13.77 -28.98
C LEU A 164 6.59 15.21 -29.53
N GLU A 165 5.91 15.41 -30.66
CA GLU A 165 5.75 16.73 -31.31
C GLU A 165 4.82 17.69 -30.55
N LYS A 166 4.00 17.19 -29.62
CA LYS A 166 3.01 17.98 -28.87
C LYS A 166 3.56 18.43 -27.52
N LYS A 167 3.27 19.68 -27.15
CA LYS A 167 3.60 20.23 -25.82
C LYS A 167 2.73 19.57 -24.74
N ILE A 168 3.35 18.74 -23.92
CA ILE A 168 2.72 18.08 -22.78
C ILE A 168 2.51 19.12 -21.67
N LYS A 169 1.30 19.17 -21.09
CA LYS A 169 1.01 20.04 -19.94
C LYS A 169 1.10 19.28 -18.63
N VAL A 170 0.69 18.01 -18.63
CA VAL A 170 0.72 17.13 -17.47
C VAL A 170 1.29 15.76 -17.84
N LEU A 171 2.26 15.28 -17.08
CA LEU A 171 2.86 13.95 -17.20
C LEU A 171 2.48 13.11 -15.97
N ILE A 172 1.78 11.99 -16.18
CA ILE A 172 1.44 11.03 -15.13
C ILE A 172 2.42 9.85 -15.20
N LEU A 173 3.13 9.59 -14.11
CA LEU A 173 4.05 8.45 -13.96
C LEU A 173 3.41 7.39 -13.05
N ARG A 174 3.05 6.24 -13.62
CA ARG A 174 2.54 5.08 -12.88
C ARG A 174 3.72 4.25 -12.37
N LEU A 175 3.84 4.19 -11.05
CA LEU A 175 4.92 3.52 -10.33
C LEU A 175 4.44 2.30 -9.52
N ARG A 176 3.18 1.87 -9.72
CA ARG A 176 2.54 0.75 -9.00
C ARG A 176 3.36 -0.54 -9.07
N TYR A 177 3.94 -0.81 -10.23
CA TYR A 177 4.72 -2.02 -10.49
C TYR A 177 6.23 -1.82 -10.34
N VAL A 178 6.66 -0.73 -9.67
CA VAL A 178 8.06 -0.45 -9.38
C VAL A 178 8.38 -0.85 -7.93
N PRO A 179 8.94 -2.06 -7.70
CA PRO A 179 9.21 -2.54 -6.34
C PRO A 179 10.39 -1.84 -5.66
N THR A 180 11.34 -1.31 -6.46
CA THR A 180 12.54 -0.65 -5.95
C THR A 180 13.18 0.26 -7.00
N ILE A 181 14.00 1.19 -6.53
CA ILE A 181 14.84 2.12 -7.29
C ILE A 181 16.26 2.11 -6.73
N ASP A 182 17.26 2.21 -7.61
CA ASP A 182 18.68 2.38 -7.28
C ASP A 182 19.14 3.85 -7.43
N ALA A 183 20.39 4.14 -7.09
CA ALA A 183 20.93 5.50 -7.18
C ALA A 183 20.91 6.05 -8.63
N THR A 184 21.12 5.16 -9.60
CA THR A 184 21.11 5.51 -11.02
C THR A 184 19.71 5.86 -11.51
N GLY A 185 18.71 5.06 -11.17
CA GLY A 185 17.30 5.33 -11.47
C GLY A 185 16.80 6.61 -10.80
N LEU A 186 17.27 6.89 -9.58
CA LEU A 186 16.95 8.12 -8.85
C LEU A 186 17.51 9.37 -9.55
N SER A 187 18.77 9.31 -9.98
CA SER A 187 19.42 10.38 -10.75
C SER A 187 18.70 10.61 -12.09
N ALA A 188 18.22 9.54 -12.72
CA ALA A 188 17.48 9.64 -13.97
C ALA A 188 16.08 10.25 -13.79
N LEU A 189 15.38 9.95 -12.68
CA LEU A 189 14.16 10.68 -12.30
C LEU A 189 14.44 12.16 -12.03
N GLU A 190 15.55 12.49 -11.36
CA GLU A 190 15.93 13.88 -11.10
C GLU A 190 16.11 14.69 -12.39
N ASN A 191 16.85 14.12 -13.33
CA ASN A 191 17.05 14.75 -14.63
C ASN A 191 15.74 14.92 -15.40
N MET A 192 14.84 13.93 -15.32
CA MET A 192 13.52 13.99 -15.95
C MET A 192 12.65 15.08 -15.30
N PHE A 193 12.61 15.17 -13.98
CA PHE A 193 11.82 16.18 -13.27
C PHE A 193 12.32 17.60 -13.54
N THR A 194 13.65 17.77 -13.54
CA THR A 194 14.28 19.05 -13.88
C THR A 194 13.96 19.45 -15.32
N SER A 195 13.96 18.50 -16.27
CA SER A 195 13.60 18.77 -17.66
C SER A 195 12.12 19.15 -17.81
N ALA A 196 11.22 18.40 -17.16
CA ALA A 196 9.80 18.67 -17.17
C ALA A 196 9.47 20.05 -16.56
N GLU A 197 10.13 20.44 -15.47
CA GLU A 197 9.98 21.76 -14.86
C GLU A 197 10.41 22.88 -15.81
N ARG A 198 11.54 22.72 -16.52
CA ARG A 198 12.01 23.69 -17.54
C ARG A 198 11.00 23.86 -18.69
N ASP A 199 10.35 22.78 -19.08
CA ASP A 199 9.35 22.79 -20.17
C ASP A 199 7.97 23.28 -19.71
N GLY A 200 7.79 23.49 -18.39
CA GLY A 200 6.53 23.90 -17.77
C GLY A 200 5.51 22.75 -17.64
N THR A 201 5.96 21.50 -17.73
CA THR A 201 5.15 20.30 -17.60
C THR A 201 4.96 19.95 -16.13
N GLN A 202 3.71 19.78 -15.69
CA GLN A 202 3.40 19.33 -14.33
C GLN A 202 3.51 17.81 -14.22
N ILE A 203 4.22 17.32 -13.21
CA ILE A 203 4.41 15.87 -12.98
C ILE A 203 3.46 15.40 -11.90
N ILE A 204 2.79 14.27 -12.16
CA ILE A 204 1.92 13.55 -11.22
C ILE A 204 2.45 12.13 -11.05
N LEU A 205 2.66 11.70 -9.81
CA LEU A 205 3.02 10.30 -9.50
C LEU A 205 1.77 9.52 -9.14
N SER A 206 1.64 8.30 -9.66
CA SER A 206 0.50 7.42 -9.41
C SER A 206 0.95 6.06 -8.88
N GLY A 207 0.35 5.62 -7.77
CA GLY A 207 0.58 4.28 -7.21
C GLY A 207 1.97 4.06 -6.64
N VAL A 208 2.57 5.08 -6.03
CA VAL A 208 3.92 4.96 -5.42
C VAL A 208 3.85 4.08 -4.18
N GLN A 209 4.61 2.98 -4.16
CA GLN A 209 4.74 2.13 -2.97
C GLN A 209 5.50 2.84 -1.84
N SER A 210 5.21 2.51 -0.57
CA SER A 210 5.81 3.17 0.60
C SER A 210 7.34 3.12 0.62
N SER A 211 7.93 1.98 0.26
CA SER A 211 9.39 1.78 0.20
C SER A 211 10.05 2.67 -0.86
N LEU A 212 9.38 2.88 -1.99
CA LEU A 212 9.81 3.76 -3.07
C LEU A 212 9.64 5.23 -2.69
N PHE A 213 8.52 5.58 -2.06
CA PHE A 213 8.23 6.94 -1.59
C PHE A 213 9.31 7.45 -0.62
N GLU A 214 9.72 6.64 0.36
CA GLU A 214 10.78 7.03 1.30
C GLU A 214 12.12 7.29 0.61
N LYS A 215 12.46 6.50 -0.43
CA LYS A 215 13.67 6.73 -1.24
C LYS A 215 13.58 8.04 -2.03
N ILE A 216 12.44 8.33 -2.65
CA ILE A 216 12.17 9.59 -3.36
C ILE A 216 12.25 10.78 -2.38
N LYS A 217 11.68 10.64 -1.18
CA LYS A 217 11.73 11.68 -0.14
C LYS A 217 13.17 11.98 0.30
N ARG A 218 13.96 10.94 0.59
CA ARG A 218 15.38 11.09 0.99
C ARG A 218 16.25 11.71 -0.10
N SER A 219 15.92 11.48 -1.37
CA SER A 219 16.65 12.02 -2.51
C SER A 219 16.41 13.52 -2.75
N GLY A 220 15.42 14.12 -2.10
CA GLY A 220 15.06 15.53 -2.31
C GLY A 220 14.25 15.79 -3.59
N LEU A 221 13.85 14.75 -4.34
CA LEU A 221 13.03 14.86 -5.55
C LEU A 221 11.65 15.50 -5.31
N LEU A 222 11.14 15.44 -4.08
CA LEU A 222 9.87 16.06 -3.71
C LEU A 222 9.87 17.59 -3.86
N LYS A 223 11.04 18.24 -4.02
CA LYS A 223 11.10 19.68 -4.31
C LYS A 223 10.49 20.05 -5.68
N TYR A 224 10.49 19.10 -6.63
CA TYR A 224 9.96 19.29 -7.98
C TYR A 224 8.48 18.90 -8.12
N ILE A 225 7.92 18.21 -7.12
CA ILE A 225 6.57 17.68 -7.16
C ILE A 225 5.80 18.22 -5.97
N LYS A 226 4.70 18.90 -6.24
CA LYS A 226 3.79 19.32 -5.17
C LYS A 226 3.18 18.09 -4.50
N ASN A 227 3.00 18.11 -3.18
CA ASN A 227 2.40 16.98 -2.44
C ASN A 227 1.03 16.55 -3.01
N GLU A 228 0.27 17.49 -3.56
CA GLU A 228 -1.02 17.25 -4.22
C GLU A 228 -0.93 16.43 -5.52
N ASN A 229 0.25 16.36 -6.15
CA ASN A 229 0.48 15.62 -7.38
C ASN A 229 0.91 14.16 -7.12
N ILE A 230 0.86 13.68 -5.87
CA ILE A 230 1.13 12.29 -5.53
C ILE A 230 -0.21 11.61 -5.25
N GLN A 231 -0.62 10.73 -6.16
CA GLN A 231 -1.94 10.12 -6.16
C GLN A 231 -1.86 8.60 -5.98
N PRO A 232 -2.82 7.96 -5.29
CA PRO A 232 -2.77 6.53 -5.00
C PRO A 232 -3.11 5.67 -6.23
N THR A 233 -3.95 6.16 -7.15
CA THR A 233 -4.39 5.42 -8.33
C THR A 233 -4.35 6.27 -9.59
N ILE A 234 -4.45 5.62 -10.75
CA ILE A 234 -4.44 6.30 -12.05
C ILE A 234 -5.67 7.18 -12.24
N ASN A 235 -6.84 6.76 -11.75
CA ASN A 235 -8.07 7.56 -11.85
C ASN A 235 -7.94 8.88 -11.07
N HIS A 236 -7.41 8.82 -9.84
CA HIS A 236 -7.10 10.02 -9.05
C HIS A 236 -6.06 10.92 -9.73
N ALA A 237 -5.06 10.32 -10.39
CA ALA A 237 -4.06 11.07 -11.16
C ALA A 237 -4.68 11.76 -12.39
N LEU A 238 -5.59 11.09 -13.11
CA LEU A 238 -6.32 11.66 -14.25
C LEU A 238 -7.26 12.79 -13.82
N GLU A 239 -7.95 12.65 -12.70
CA GLU A 239 -8.76 13.74 -12.12
C GLU A 239 -7.91 14.93 -11.70
N CYS A 240 -6.78 14.68 -11.04
CA CYS A 240 -5.82 15.72 -10.68
C CYS A 240 -5.31 16.44 -11.94
N ALA A 241 -4.99 15.70 -12.99
CA ALA A 241 -4.60 16.27 -14.29
C ALA A 241 -5.72 17.12 -14.91
N ARG A 242 -6.98 16.65 -14.87
CA ARG A 242 -8.15 17.44 -15.34
C ARG A 242 -8.30 18.76 -14.56
N LYS A 243 -8.08 18.75 -13.25
CA LYS A 243 -8.13 19.96 -12.41
C LYS A 243 -7.01 20.94 -12.73
N ILE A 244 -5.78 20.44 -12.91
CA ILE A 244 -4.64 21.25 -13.35
C ILE A 244 -4.91 21.88 -14.72
N LEU A 245 -5.50 21.13 -15.65
CA LEU A 245 -5.87 21.63 -16.97
C LEU A 245 -7.01 22.66 -16.95
N LYS A 246 -7.96 22.55 -16.02
CA LYS A 246 -9.07 23.49 -15.83
C LYS A 246 -8.71 24.72 -14.99
N GLY A 247 -7.53 24.76 -14.35
CA GLY A 247 -7.10 25.87 -13.50
C GLY A 247 -7.81 25.93 -12.13
N GLU A 248 -8.49 24.87 -11.71
CA GLU A 248 -9.13 24.79 -10.40
C GLU A 248 -8.05 24.61 -9.32
N LYS A 249 -7.92 25.60 -8.44
CA LYS A 249 -7.03 25.55 -7.27
C LYS A 249 -7.46 24.40 -6.37
N VAL A 250 -6.57 23.45 -6.11
CA VAL A 250 -6.77 22.40 -5.12
C VAL A 250 -6.83 23.08 -3.74
N ILE A 251 -8.02 23.14 -3.15
CA ILE A 251 -8.22 23.70 -1.81
C ILE A 251 -7.67 22.69 -0.80
N MET A 252 -6.48 22.93 -0.26
CA MET A 252 -5.99 22.23 0.93
C MET A 252 -5.44 23.15 2.03
N GLU A 253 -5.49 24.47 1.84
CA GLU A 253 -5.24 25.46 2.89
C GLU A 253 -6.40 26.45 2.99
N LEU A 254 -7.17 26.36 4.08
CA LEU A 254 -8.27 27.28 4.36
C LEU A 254 -7.72 28.60 4.91
N THR A 255 -8.36 29.71 4.56
CA THR A 255 -8.09 31.02 5.16
C THR A 255 -8.92 31.21 6.43
N MET A 256 -8.57 32.21 7.25
CA MET A 256 -9.42 32.67 8.37
C MET A 256 -10.88 32.89 7.95
N ARG A 257 -11.11 33.45 6.76
CA ARG A 257 -12.47 33.72 6.26
C ARG A 257 -13.23 32.43 5.97
N ASP A 258 -12.55 31.42 5.45
CA ASP A 258 -13.15 30.12 5.17
C ASP A 258 -13.51 29.40 6.46
N VAL A 259 -12.64 29.47 7.49
CA VAL A 259 -12.91 28.90 8.82
C VAL A 259 -14.09 29.58 9.51
N VAL A 260 -14.16 30.91 9.47
CA VAL A 260 -15.29 31.70 10.00
C VAL A 260 -16.61 31.29 9.35
N LYS A 261 -16.62 31.15 8.02
CA LYS A 261 -17.80 30.69 7.26
C LYS A 261 -18.15 29.24 7.57
N ALA A 262 -17.15 28.38 7.65
CA ALA A 262 -17.31 26.96 7.92
C ALA A 262 -18.02 26.80 9.27
N PHE A 263 -17.41 27.24 10.37
CA PHE A 263 -17.98 27.09 11.72
C PHE A 263 -19.14 28.03 12.04
N ALA A 264 -19.50 28.96 11.15
CA ALA A 264 -20.52 29.98 11.39
C ALA A 264 -20.30 30.78 12.70
N VAL A 265 -19.05 31.09 13.02
CA VAL A 265 -18.66 31.86 14.23
C VAL A 265 -17.86 33.11 13.88
N PRO A 266 -17.92 34.18 14.68
CA PRO A 266 -17.12 35.38 14.46
C PRO A 266 -15.61 35.11 14.49
N GLU A 267 -14.83 35.89 13.74
CA GLU A 267 -13.36 35.77 13.68
C GLU A 267 -12.68 35.89 15.05
N LYS A 268 -13.26 36.69 15.96
CA LYS A 268 -12.82 36.81 17.36
C LYS A 268 -12.86 35.48 18.10
N THR A 269 -13.86 34.65 17.81
CA THR A 269 -14.01 33.31 18.40
C THR A 269 -12.94 32.36 17.86
N VAL A 270 -12.67 32.40 16.55
CA VAL A 270 -11.60 31.61 15.93
C VAL A 270 -10.23 31.99 16.49
N ASN A 271 -9.94 33.29 16.63
CA ASN A 271 -8.70 33.76 17.25
C ASN A 271 -8.56 33.32 18.72
N ASN A 272 -9.67 33.32 19.46
CA ASN A 272 -9.68 32.79 20.83
C ASN A 272 -9.46 31.27 20.86
N TRP A 273 -9.95 30.53 19.86
CA TRP A 273 -9.70 29.09 19.73
C TRP A 273 -8.23 28.79 19.40
N ILE A 274 -7.59 29.58 18.54
CA ILE A 274 -6.15 29.50 18.28
C ILE A 274 -5.35 29.71 19.57
N GLY A 275 -5.68 30.76 20.33
CA GLY A 275 -4.93 31.13 21.54
C GLY A 275 -5.21 30.26 22.79
N LYS A 276 -6.47 29.93 23.07
CA LYS A 276 -6.88 29.26 24.32
C LYS A 276 -7.21 27.77 24.17
N LYS A 277 -7.72 27.35 23.02
CA LYS A 277 -8.10 25.95 22.75
C LYS A 277 -7.13 25.22 21.82
N GLY A 278 -6.03 25.86 21.43
CA GLY A 278 -4.97 25.25 20.63
C GLY A 278 -5.39 24.80 19.24
N MET A 279 -6.24 25.58 18.56
CA MET A 279 -6.68 25.26 17.19
C MET A 279 -5.47 25.17 16.22
N PRO A 280 -5.32 24.05 15.48
CA PRO A 280 -4.16 23.84 14.62
C PRO A 280 -4.15 24.81 13.44
N CYS A 281 -3.08 25.59 13.33
CA CYS A 281 -2.88 26.56 12.25
C CYS A 281 -1.40 26.81 11.98
N VAL A 282 -1.09 27.22 10.75
CA VAL A 282 0.25 27.65 10.33
C VAL A 282 0.19 29.11 9.93
N LYS A 283 1.07 29.94 10.48
CA LYS A 283 1.17 31.36 10.14
C LYS A 283 2.17 31.54 8.99
N THR A 284 1.69 31.95 7.82
CA THR A 284 2.51 32.22 6.63
C THR A 284 2.25 33.64 6.14
N ASN A 285 3.29 34.48 6.03
CA ASN A 285 3.19 35.88 5.61
C ASN A 285 2.07 36.67 6.34
N GLU A 286 2.10 36.62 7.67
CA GLU A 286 1.10 37.25 8.57
C GLU A 286 -0.35 36.73 8.50
N GLN A 287 -0.64 35.76 7.63
CA GLN A 287 -1.97 35.16 7.51
C GLN A 287 -2.00 33.75 8.10
N TYR A 288 -3.09 33.41 8.81
CA TYR A 288 -3.31 32.04 9.26
C TYR A 288 -3.83 31.16 8.12
N ARG A 289 -3.17 30.01 7.96
CA ARG A 289 -3.56 28.92 7.09
C ARG A 289 -3.96 27.72 7.94
N PHE A 290 -5.06 27.09 7.57
CA PHE A 290 -5.60 25.95 8.31
C PHE A 290 -5.63 24.73 7.42
N ASN A 291 -5.13 23.63 7.96
CA ASN A 291 -5.33 22.32 7.37
C ASN A 291 -6.72 21.81 7.76
N TYR A 292 -7.55 21.51 6.77
CA TYR A 292 -8.91 21.04 7.00
C TYR A 292 -8.99 19.74 7.83
N ILE A 293 -8.02 18.83 7.68
CA ILE A 293 -7.93 17.56 8.43
C ILE A 293 -7.75 17.83 9.92
N GLU A 294 -6.74 18.63 10.25
CA GLU A 294 -6.38 18.92 11.65
C GLU A 294 -7.47 19.74 12.33
N LEU A 295 -8.12 20.62 11.57
CA LEU A 295 -9.23 21.45 12.01
C LEU A 295 -10.50 20.63 12.32
N LEU A 296 -10.81 19.62 11.52
CA LEU A 296 -11.91 18.68 11.80
C LEU A 296 -11.63 17.83 13.04
N ASP A 297 -10.45 17.22 13.13
CA ASP A 297 -10.03 16.42 14.29
C ASP A 297 -10.13 17.24 15.58
N TRP A 298 -9.58 18.45 15.56
CA TRP A 298 -9.65 19.37 16.69
C TRP A 298 -11.09 19.76 17.06
N ALA A 299 -11.95 20.01 16.07
CA ALA A 299 -13.35 20.38 16.31
C ALA A 299 -14.13 19.24 16.99
N LEU A 300 -13.90 18.00 16.55
CA LEU A 300 -14.48 16.80 17.14
C LEU A 300 -14.03 16.61 18.59
N THR A 301 -12.73 16.70 18.85
CA THR A 301 -12.17 16.58 20.20
C THR A 301 -12.73 17.65 21.15
N ASN A 302 -12.95 18.87 20.66
CA ASN A 302 -13.44 19.99 21.46
C ASN A 302 -14.97 20.09 21.53
N LYS A 303 -15.71 19.08 21.03
CA LYS A 303 -17.18 19.04 20.94
C LYS A 303 -17.77 20.30 20.28
N ILE A 304 -17.09 20.82 19.26
CA ILE A 304 -17.59 21.94 18.48
C ILE A 304 -18.64 21.39 17.53
N THR A 305 -19.84 21.97 17.58
CA THR A 305 -20.93 21.61 16.68
C THR A 305 -20.49 21.75 15.24
N LEU A 306 -20.54 20.64 14.49
CA LEU A 306 -20.21 20.64 13.08
C LEU A 306 -21.43 21.14 12.32
N THR A 307 -21.26 22.27 11.63
CA THR A 307 -22.27 22.83 10.72
C THR A 307 -22.17 22.17 9.35
N SER A 308 -23.29 22.16 8.61
CA SER A 308 -23.35 21.69 7.21
C SER A 308 -22.35 22.40 6.29
N ASN A 309 -22.02 23.67 6.58
CA ASN A 309 -21.05 24.45 5.83
C ASN A 309 -19.62 23.92 5.95
N ILE A 310 -19.19 23.42 7.13
CA ILE A 310 -17.86 22.78 7.28
C ILE A 310 -17.78 21.57 6.36
N LEU A 311 -18.83 20.74 6.37
CA LEU A 311 -18.91 19.51 5.59
C LEU A 311 -18.80 19.80 4.08
N ALA A 312 -19.38 20.91 3.62
CA ALA A 312 -19.31 21.34 2.22
C ALA A 312 -17.90 21.71 1.73
N PHE A 313 -16.99 22.18 2.60
CA PHE A 313 -15.61 22.49 2.22
C PHE A 313 -14.76 21.24 1.89
N GLY A 314 -15.16 20.07 2.40
CA GLY A 314 -14.51 18.79 2.13
C GLY A 314 -15.08 18.00 0.95
N GLU A 315 -16.21 18.43 0.37
CA GLU A 315 -16.91 17.67 -0.67
C GLU A 315 -16.37 17.97 -2.08
N VAL A 316 -15.69 16.98 -2.65
CA VAL A 316 -15.57 16.84 -4.11
C VAL A 316 -16.82 16.13 -4.60
N SER A 317 -17.38 16.60 -5.70
CA SER A 317 -18.68 16.26 -6.29
C SER A 317 -18.96 14.78 -6.65
N ASP A 318 -18.09 13.83 -6.26
CA ASP A 318 -18.13 12.42 -6.68
C ASP A 318 -18.47 11.40 -5.57
N CYS A 319 -18.59 11.81 -4.31
CA CYS A 319 -19.09 10.89 -3.26
C CYS A 319 -20.61 10.91 -3.25
N GLY A 320 -21.24 9.83 -3.73
CA GLY A 320 -22.69 9.67 -3.83
C GLY A 320 -23.43 9.81 -2.49
N ASP A 321 -24.76 9.79 -2.56
CA ASP A 321 -25.61 9.87 -1.37
C ASP A 321 -25.39 8.65 -0.45
N ASN A 322 -25.49 8.86 0.87
CA ASN A 322 -25.38 7.82 1.92
C ASN A 322 -23.99 7.16 2.07
N VAL A 323 -22.92 7.97 2.17
CA VAL A 323 -21.53 7.48 2.24
C VAL A 323 -21.25 6.76 3.57
N VAL A 324 -21.82 7.24 4.68
CA VAL A 324 -21.62 6.61 6.00
C VAL A 324 -22.33 5.26 6.04
N TYR A 325 -23.56 5.19 5.53
CA TYR A 325 -24.29 3.93 5.38
C TYR A 325 -23.53 2.93 4.51
N GLN A 326 -23.02 3.35 3.33
CA GLN A 326 -22.27 2.46 2.46
C GLN A 326 -21.00 1.93 3.14
N ALA A 327 -20.27 2.80 3.84
CA ALA A 327 -19.07 2.38 4.57
C ALA A 327 -19.41 1.43 5.73
N LEU A 328 -20.49 1.68 6.48
CA LEU A 328 -20.96 0.76 7.54
C LEU A 328 -21.38 -0.61 6.99
N ARG A 329 -22.08 -0.62 5.85
CA ARG A 329 -22.47 -1.84 5.16
C ARG A 329 -21.26 -2.66 4.72
N ASN A 330 -20.18 -1.98 4.31
CA ASN A 330 -18.93 -2.64 3.92
C ASN A 330 -18.12 -3.18 5.11
N GLY A 331 -18.27 -2.62 6.31
CA GLY A 331 -17.47 -2.98 7.48
C GLY A 331 -18.15 -3.92 8.48
N ASN A 332 -19.45 -4.22 8.29
CA ASN A 332 -20.29 -5.05 9.17
C ASN A 332 -20.43 -4.53 10.62
N ILE A 333 -21.37 -5.13 11.35
CA ILE A 333 -21.66 -4.84 12.75
C ILE A 333 -21.38 -6.09 13.59
N HIS A 334 -20.57 -5.95 14.63
CA HIS A 334 -20.19 -7.03 15.55
C HIS A 334 -20.65 -6.73 16.97
N TYR A 335 -21.20 -7.76 17.62
CA TYR A 335 -21.69 -7.67 19.00
C TYR A 335 -20.80 -8.47 19.95
N ASP A 336 -20.78 -8.03 21.21
CA ASP A 336 -20.10 -8.68 22.33
C ASP A 336 -18.61 -8.97 22.09
N VAL A 337 -17.91 -7.99 21.49
CA VAL A 337 -16.47 -8.05 21.27
C VAL A 337 -15.75 -8.10 22.64
N PRO A 338 -14.95 -9.15 22.93
CA PRO A 338 -14.29 -9.30 24.22
C PRO A 338 -13.09 -8.35 24.37
N GLY A 339 -12.67 -8.11 25.61
CA GLY A 339 -11.44 -7.39 25.93
C GLY A 339 -11.56 -6.67 27.27
N ASP A 340 -10.47 -6.65 28.04
CA ASP A 340 -10.44 -6.08 29.40
C ASP A 340 -9.70 -4.72 29.44
N ASN A 341 -8.97 -4.38 28.38
CA ASN A 341 -8.23 -3.14 28.25
C ASN A 341 -8.24 -2.65 26.78
N LYS A 342 -7.87 -1.38 26.57
CA LYS A 342 -7.92 -0.73 25.24
C LYS A 342 -7.14 -1.50 24.18
N GLU A 343 -5.94 -1.97 24.54
CA GLU A 343 -5.02 -2.65 23.62
C GLU A 343 -5.64 -3.97 23.12
N GLN A 344 -6.15 -4.77 24.04
CA GLN A 344 -6.81 -6.04 23.72
C GLN A 344 -8.07 -5.83 22.88
N VAL A 345 -8.87 -4.80 23.20
CA VAL A 345 -10.05 -4.45 22.40
C VAL A 345 -9.66 -4.03 20.99
N LEU A 346 -8.68 -3.13 20.82
CA LEU A 346 -8.22 -2.71 19.49
C LEU A 346 -7.69 -3.90 18.67
N LYS A 347 -6.96 -4.82 19.31
CA LYS A 347 -6.47 -6.04 18.66
C LYS A 347 -7.62 -6.95 18.18
N ASN A 348 -8.58 -7.21 19.05
CA ASN A 348 -9.76 -8.03 18.72
C ASN A 348 -10.61 -7.38 17.63
N VAL A 349 -10.72 -6.06 17.62
CA VAL A 349 -11.39 -5.32 16.55
C VAL A 349 -10.65 -5.50 15.23
N VAL A 350 -9.32 -5.36 15.21
CA VAL A 350 -8.51 -5.57 13.99
C VAL A 350 -8.66 -6.98 13.42
N ASP A 351 -8.79 -8.00 14.27
CA ASP A 351 -9.02 -9.38 13.83
C ASP A 351 -10.39 -9.61 13.19
N LEU A 352 -11.38 -8.78 13.53
CA LEU A 352 -12.73 -8.78 12.95
C LEU A 352 -12.83 -7.98 11.65
N LEU A 353 -11.85 -7.11 11.35
CA LEU A 353 -11.87 -6.30 10.14
C LEU A 353 -11.72 -7.18 8.89
N GLU A 354 -12.53 -6.89 7.88
CA GLU A 354 -12.37 -7.42 6.53
C GLU A 354 -11.22 -6.66 5.84
N LEU A 355 -10.05 -7.29 5.77
CA LEU A 355 -8.84 -6.69 5.23
C LEU A 355 -8.44 -7.35 3.91
N PRO A 356 -7.90 -6.59 2.94
CA PRO A 356 -7.36 -7.16 1.72
C PRO A 356 -6.18 -8.11 2.04
N PRO A 357 -5.94 -9.14 1.22
CA PRO A 357 -4.96 -10.21 1.51
C PRO A 357 -3.52 -9.71 1.67
N ASN A 358 -3.22 -8.52 1.16
CA ASN A 358 -1.88 -7.93 1.18
C ASN A 358 -1.60 -7.06 2.43
N LEU A 359 -2.60 -6.82 3.29
CA LEU A 359 -2.46 -5.94 4.45
C LEU A 359 -2.19 -6.76 5.72
N ASN A 360 -1.05 -6.48 6.36
CA ASN A 360 -0.70 -7.12 7.63
C ASN A 360 -1.52 -6.52 8.78
N ARG A 361 -2.25 -7.39 9.50
CA ARG A 361 -3.04 -7.05 10.70
C ARG A 361 -2.20 -6.44 11.81
N GLU A 362 -1.00 -6.98 12.06
CA GLU A 362 -0.11 -6.44 13.10
C GLU A 362 0.27 -5.00 12.81
N SER A 363 0.63 -4.70 11.55
CA SER A 363 0.97 -3.33 11.15
C SER A 363 -0.22 -2.38 11.23
N LEU A 364 -1.45 -2.84 10.95
CA LEU A 364 -2.65 -2.02 11.13
C LEU A 364 -2.93 -1.74 12.61
N PHE A 365 -2.77 -2.74 13.46
CA PHE A 365 -2.88 -2.59 14.91
C PHE A 365 -1.88 -1.57 15.45
N ASP A 366 -0.61 -1.67 15.06
CA ASP A 366 0.43 -0.71 15.47
C ASP A 366 0.08 0.73 15.06
N LEU A 367 -0.48 0.92 13.86
CA LEU A 367 -0.91 2.24 13.38
C LEU A 367 -2.10 2.81 14.17
N LEU A 368 -3.06 1.96 14.53
CA LEU A 368 -4.21 2.37 15.36
C LEU A 368 -3.79 2.66 16.80
N GLN A 369 -2.92 1.82 17.37
CA GLN A 369 -2.39 1.99 18.71
C GLN A 369 -1.56 3.28 18.82
N ALA A 370 -0.64 3.50 17.87
CA ALA A 370 0.15 4.73 17.82
C ALA A 370 -0.73 5.98 17.70
N ARG A 371 -1.89 5.88 17.03
CA ARG A 371 -2.84 7.00 16.96
C ARG A 371 -3.55 7.25 18.29
N GLU A 372 -4.04 6.20 18.94
CA GLU A 372 -4.74 6.27 20.23
C GLU A 372 -3.82 6.74 21.38
N GLU A 373 -2.52 6.41 21.31
CA GLU A 373 -1.53 6.88 22.30
C GLU A 373 -1.26 8.38 22.23
N ILE A 374 -1.28 8.97 21.03
CA ILE A 374 -1.13 10.42 20.87
C ILE A 374 -2.29 11.16 21.52
N MET A 375 -3.52 10.68 21.26
CA MET A 375 -4.74 11.26 21.80
C MET A 375 -5.88 10.25 21.70
N SER A 376 -6.76 10.25 22.71
CA SER A 376 -7.95 9.39 22.73
C SER A 376 -8.84 9.64 21.51
N THR A 377 -9.26 8.54 20.87
CA THR A 377 -10.26 8.54 19.79
C THR A 377 -11.70 8.52 20.31
N ALA A 378 -11.90 8.59 21.64
CA ALA A 378 -13.22 8.70 22.24
C ALA A 378 -13.80 10.11 22.06
N ILE A 379 -14.98 10.17 21.45
CA ILE A 379 -15.70 11.42 21.23
C ILE A 379 -16.68 11.75 22.37
N GLY A 380 -16.89 10.79 23.29
CA GLY A 380 -17.80 10.88 24.43
C GLY A 380 -19.07 10.08 24.24
N ASN A 381 -19.95 10.11 25.24
CA ASN A 381 -21.20 9.36 25.31
C ASN A 381 -21.01 7.85 25.13
N GLY A 382 -19.85 7.34 25.55
CA GLY A 382 -19.48 5.93 25.43
C GLY A 382 -19.12 5.47 24.00
N ILE A 383 -18.79 6.39 23.10
CA ILE A 383 -18.45 6.13 21.71
C ILE A 383 -17.00 6.52 21.42
N ALA A 384 -16.28 5.67 20.69
CA ALA A 384 -14.99 6.01 20.11
C ALA A 384 -14.93 5.67 18.62
N ILE A 385 -14.08 6.39 17.88
CA ILE A 385 -13.89 6.23 16.43
C ILE A 385 -12.42 5.93 16.13
N PRO A 386 -11.93 4.69 16.38
CA PRO A 386 -10.56 4.32 16.04
C PRO A 386 -10.32 4.45 14.54
N HIS A 387 -9.25 5.16 14.16
CA HIS A 387 -8.95 5.44 12.77
C HIS A 387 -7.45 5.65 12.57
N VAL A 388 -6.94 5.38 11.37
CA VAL A 388 -5.53 5.64 11.04
C VAL A 388 -5.34 7.09 10.57
N ARG A 389 -4.24 7.74 10.97
CA ARG A 389 -3.93 9.13 10.56
C ARG A 389 -3.59 9.26 9.08
N ASN A 390 -2.95 8.24 8.50
CA ASN A 390 -2.59 8.22 7.08
C ASN A 390 -3.24 7.02 6.36
N PRO A 391 -4.51 7.15 5.94
CA PRO A 391 -5.28 6.05 5.34
C PRO A 391 -4.70 5.54 4.02
N VAL A 392 -3.92 6.36 3.32
CA VAL A 392 -3.28 6.01 2.02
C VAL A 392 -2.35 4.81 2.16
N VAL A 393 -1.78 4.58 3.35
CA VAL A 393 -0.87 3.46 3.63
C VAL A 393 -1.58 2.10 3.55
N LEU A 394 -2.90 2.06 3.75
CA LEU A 394 -3.65 0.80 3.83
C LEU A 394 -4.02 0.19 2.48
N HIS A 395 -3.94 0.95 1.38
CA HIS A 395 -4.25 0.49 0.01
C HIS A 395 -5.62 -0.20 -0.15
N ILE A 396 -6.63 0.24 0.61
CA ILE A 396 -7.99 -0.32 0.57
C ILE A 396 -8.74 0.30 -0.61
N GLU A 397 -9.58 -0.48 -1.30
CA GLU A 397 -10.31 -0.03 -2.49
C GLU A 397 -11.59 0.76 -2.15
N GLN A 398 -12.32 0.32 -1.14
CA GLN A 398 -13.56 0.96 -0.68
C GLN A 398 -13.46 1.35 0.80
N PRO A 399 -14.06 2.47 1.21
CA PRO A 399 -14.12 2.79 2.63
C PRO A 399 -15.01 1.79 3.37
N SER A 400 -14.63 1.48 4.61
CA SER A 400 -15.41 0.64 5.51
C SER A 400 -15.41 1.23 6.92
N ILE A 401 -16.57 1.12 7.58
CA ILE A 401 -16.72 1.40 9.00
C ILE A 401 -17.19 0.10 9.65
N THR A 402 -16.36 -0.47 10.51
CA THR A 402 -16.75 -1.63 11.32
C THR A 402 -17.27 -1.14 12.65
N LEU A 403 -18.54 -1.45 12.94
CA LEU A 403 -19.18 -1.11 14.21
C LEU A 403 -19.05 -2.28 15.19
N CYS A 404 -18.40 -2.04 16.33
CA CYS A 404 -18.21 -3.06 17.36
C CYS A 404 -18.86 -2.64 18.68
N PHE A 405 -19.82 -3.43 19.16
CA PHE A 405 -20.33 -3.34 20.52
C PHE A 405 -19.45 -4.17 21.44
N LEU A 406 -18.89 -3.52 22.46
CA LEU A 406 -18.02 -4.18 23.43
C LEU A 406 -18.83 -5.02 24.41
N LYS A 407 -18.28 -6.17 24.81
CA LYS A 407 -18.85 -7.02 25.86
C LYS A 407 -18.85 -6.30 27.21
N ASN A 408 -17.72 -5.66 27.53
CA ASN A 408 -17.53 -4.84 28.73
C ASN A 408 -17.13 -3.42 28.30
N PRO A 409 -17.74 -2.36 28.87
CA PRO A 409 -17.30 -1.00 28.62
C PRO A 409 -15.85 -0.77 29.09
N ILE A 410 -15.03 -0.12 28.26
CA ILE A 410 -13.60 0.12 28.52
C ILE A 410 -13.31 1.61 28.65
N ASP A 411 -12.44 1.97 29.59
CA ASP A 411 -11.97 3.34 29.72
C ASP A 411 -11.01 3.69 28.57
N PHE A 412 -11.50 4.46 27.61
CA PHE A 412 -10.70 5.04 26.52
C PHE A 412 -10.03 6.37 26.91
N LYS A 413 -10.02 6.75 28.19
CA LYS A 413 -9.62 8.09 28.67
C LYS A 413 -10.43 9.18 27.98
N ALA A 414 -11.72 8.93 27.81
CA ALA A 414 -12.64 9.88 27.19
C ALA A 414 -12.71 11.16 28.03
N ILE A 415 -12.90 12.31 27.37
CA ILE A 415 -12.94 13.63 28.03
C ILE A 415 -14.09 13.71 29.06
N ASP A 416 -15.20 13.03 28.78
CA ASP A 416 -16.36 12.94 29.68
C ASP A 416 -16.23 11.87 30.77
N LYS A 417 -15.11 11.13 30.79
CA LYS A 417 -14.80 10.02 31.72
C LYS A 417 -15.79 8.86 31.68
N ASN A 418 -16.68 8.82 30.69
CA ASN A 418 -17.57 7.69 30.50
C ASN A 418 -16.82 6.56 29.80
N PRO A 419 -17.00 5.30 30.23
CA PRO A 419 -16.39 4.17 29.55
C PRO A 419 -17.05 3.99 28.17
N VAL A 420 -16.22 3.63 27.19
CA VAL A 420 -16.66 3.37 25.82
C VAL A 420 -17.25 1.97 25.73
N PHE A 421 -18.44 1.86 25.16
CA PHE A 421 -19.12 0.59 24.91
C PHE A 421 -19.28 0.30 23.40
N VAL A 422 -19.03 1.29 22.54
CA VAL A 422 -19.13 1.17 21.07
C VAL A 422 -17.92 1.78 20.36
N LEU A 423 -17.41 1.06 19.36
CA LEU A 423 -16.33 1.51 18.49
C LEU A 423 -16.78 1.57 17.03
N PHE A 424 -16.51 2.68 16.36
CA PHE A 424 -16.64 2.83 14.92
C PHE A 424 -15.25 2.85 14.29
N THR A 425 -14.75 1.70 13.87
CA THR A 425 -13.40 1.61 13.29
C THR A 425 -13.45 1.96 11.81
N LEU A 426 -12.85 3.09 11.45
CA LEU A 426 -12.88 3.64 10.09
C LEU A 426 -11.62 3.29 9.31
N LEU A 427 -11.80 2.61 8.18
CA LEU A 427 -10.79 2.41 7.15
C LEU A 427 -11.22 3.10 5.86
N SER A 428 -10.28 3.69 5.12
CA SER A 428 -10.60 4.49 3.94
C SER A 428 -9.49 4.47 2.89
N PRO A 429 -9.82 4.62 1.59
CA PRO A 429 -8.85 4.57 0.49
C PRO A 429 -8.01 5.84 0.36
N SER A 430 -8.52 6.97 0.84
CA SER A 430 -7.89 8.28 0.67
C SER A 430 -8.16 9.16 1.89
N VAL A 431 -7.28 10.15 2.10
CA VAL A 431 -7.46 11.17 3.14
C VAL A 431 -8.77 11.95 2.93
N LYS A 432 -9.20 12.17 1.69
CA LYS A 432 -10.43 12.92 1.40
C LYS A 432 -11.67 12.13 1.82
N THR A 433 -11.76 10.87 1.38
CA THR A 433 -12.85 9.96 1.75
C THR A 433 -12.89 9.74 3.26
N HIS A 434 -11.72 9.63 3.89
CA HIS A 434 -11.60 9.51 5.34
C HIS A 434 -12.30 10.65 6.08
N LEU A 435 -11.93 11.89 5.75
CA LEU A 435 -12.49 13.08 6.41
C LEU A 435 -13.97 13.25 6.14
N LEU A 436 -14.42 12.97 4.91
CA LEU A 436 -15.83 13.04 4.57
C LEU A 436 -16.64 12.10 5.46
N ILE A 437 -16.21 10.85 5.57
CA ILE A 437 -16.90 9.85 6.38
C ILE A 437 -16.81 10.19 7.87
N LEU A 438 -15.63 10.56 8.36
CA LEU A 438 -15.44 10.93 9.77
C LEU A 438 -16.36 12.09 10.17
N SER A 439 -16.43 13.12 9.35
CA SER A 439 -17.22 14.32 9.63
C SER A 439 -18.73 14.07 9.58
N ARG A 440 -19.22 13.29 8.60
CA ARG A 440 -20.63 12.87 8.52
C ARG A 440 -21.00 11.90 9.63
N LEU A 441 -20.14 10.92 9.92
CA LEU A 441 -20.35 9.96 11.00
C LEU A 441 -20.44 10.70 12.33
N ALA A 442 -19.52 11.61 12.61
CA ALA A 442 -19.56 12.39 13.84
C ALA A 442 -20.82 13.27 13.95
N PHE A 443 -21.30 13.84 12.84
CA PHE A 443 -22.59 14.54 12.81
C PHE A 443 -23.74 13.59 13.16
N CYS A 444 -23.80 12.41 12.55
CA CYS A 444 -24.82 11.40 12.87
C CYS A 444 -24.78 11.02 14.36
N LEU A 445 -23.58 10.85 14.92
CA LEU A 445 -23.39 10.45 16.32
C LEU A 445 -23.73 11.55 17.33
N GLN A 446 -23.96 12.80 16.90
CA GLN A 446 -24.50 13.86 17.75
C GLN A 446 -26.02 13.74 17.94
N ASN A 447 -26.71 12.94 17.13
CA ASN A 447 -28.16 12.76 17.22
C ASN A 447 -28.55 11.87 18.42
N GLU A 448 -29.48 12.35 19.25
CA GLU A 448 -29.93 11.67 20.47
C GLU A 448 -30.56 10.30 20.20
N LYS A 449 -31.38 10.20 19.15
CA LYS A 449 -32.06 8.95 18.78
C LYS A 449 -31.09 7.86 18.32
N LEU A 450 -30.05 8.23 17.56
CA LEU A 450 -29.00 7.28 17.20
C LEU A 450 -28.21 6.83 18.42
N GLN A 451 -27.92 7.73 19.37
CA GLN A 451 -27.24 7.35 20.63
C GLN A 451 -28.08 6.37 21.46
N GLU A 452 -29.40 6.56 21.56
CA GLU A 452 -30.30 5.60 22.21
C GLU A 452 -30.25 4.22 21.55
N TYR A 453 -30.28 4.15 20.21
CA TYR A 453 -30.14 2.89 19.48
C TYR A 453 -28.80 2.19 19.74
N LEU A 454 -27.71 2.94 19.85
CA LEU A 454 -26.41 2.37 20.21
C LEU A 454 -26.42 1.85 21.65
N GLN A 455 -27.00 2.57 22.61
CA GLN A 455 -27.09 2.14 24.00
C GLN A 455 -27.94 0.87 24.18
N MET A 456 -29.03 0.73 23.42
CA MET A 456 -29.90 -0.45 23.45
C MET A 456 -29.36 -1.64 22.65
N LYS A 457 -28.19 -1.51 22.00
CA LYS A 457 -27.65 -2.50 21.05
C LYS A 457 -28.70 -2.90 19.98
N ALA A 458 -29.33 -1.88 19.37
CA ALA A 458 -30.36 -2.04 18.34
C ALA A 458 -29.91 -2.90 17.16
N THR A 459 -30.86 -3.40 16.37
CA THR A 459 -30.53 -4.27 15.21
C THR A 459 -29.84 -3.47 14.10
N PRO A 460 -29.05 -4.13 13.23
CA PRO A 460 -28.39 -3.47 12.11
C PRO A 460 -29.34 -2.64 11.24
N GLU A 461 -30.56 -3.14 11.01
CA GLU A 461 -31.57 -2.47 10.18
C GLU A 461 -32.03 -1.15 10.78
N GLN A 462 -32.19 -1.09 12.12
CA GLN A 462 -32.60 0.12 12.83
C GLN A 462 -31.50 1.19 12.78
N ILE A 463 -30.25 0.77 12.99
CA ILE A 463 -29.08 1.67 12.93
C ILE A 463 -28.89 2.20 11.50
N PHE A 464 -28.97 1.33 10.49
CA PHE A 464 -28.86 1.73 9.09
C PHE A 464 -29.97 2.69 8.66
N ALA A 465 -31.22 2.42 9.04
CA ALA A 465 -32.34 3.30 8.71
C ALA A 465 -32.17 4.71 9.28
N GLU A 466 -31.73 4.82 10.54
CA GLU A 466 -31.51 6.12 11.18
C GLU A 466 -30.35 6.89 10.53
N ILE A 467 -29.25 6.22 10.19
CA ILE A 467 -28.11 6.85 9.53
C ILE A 467 -28.48 7.36 8.13
N ILE A 468 -29.24 6.58 7.35
CA ILE A 468 -29.75 7.02 6.05
C ILE A 468 -30.64 8.26 6.20
N LEU A 469 -31.52 8.29 7.20
CA LEU A 469 -32.37 9.44 7.48
C LEU A 469 -31.53 10.68 7.79
N LEU A 470 -30.52 10.58 8.66
CA LEU A 470 -29.64 11.68 9.03
C LEU A 470 -28.77 12.17 7.85
N GLU A 471 -28.26 11.27 7.02
CA GLU A 471 -27.53 11.65 5.79
C GLU A 471 -28.44 12.34 4.77
N SER A 472 -29.72 11.94 4.66
CA SER A 472 -30.68 12.58 3.77
C SER A 472 -31.00 14.03 4.20
N GLN A 473 -31.02 14.32 5.50
CA GLN A 473 -31.22 15.67 6.05
C GLN A 473 -30.03 16.60 5.75
N LEU A 474 -28.81 16.06 5.73
CA LEU A 474 -27.62 16.79 5.27
C LEU A 474 -27.71 17.12 3.77
N ALA A 475 -28.22 16.19 2.96
CA ALA A 475 -28.39 16.39 1.53
C ALA A 475 -29.47 17.44 1.18
N THR A 476 -30.54 17.54 1.97
CA THR A 476 -31.60 18.56 1.79
C THR A 476 -31.17 19.96 2.23
N ALA A 477 -30.47 20.09 3.36
CA ALA A 477 -29.91 21.37 3.82
C ALA A 477 -28.96 22.04 2.79
N LYS A 478 -28.30 21.23 1.95
CA LYS A 478 -27.45 21.66 0.83
C LYS A 478 -28.23 22.33 -0.32
N LYS A 479 -29.48 21.91 -0.58
CA LYS A 479 -30.33 22.51 -1.64
C LYS A 479 -30.84 23.89 -1.27
N GLU A 480 -30.96 24.17 0.03
CA GLU A 480 -31.45 25.46 0.54
C GLU A 480 -30.32 26.49 0.69
N SER A 481 -29.10 26.08 1.08
CA SER A 481 -27.96 27.01 1.20
C SER A 481 -27.32 27.42 -0.13
N GLY A 482 -27.54 26.65 -1.20
CA GLY A 482 -27.05 26.95 -2.56
C GLY A 482 -27.89 27.96 -3.36
N LYS A 483 -28.96 28.52 -2.78
CA LYS A 483 -29.83 29.54 -3.40
C LYS A 483 -29.64 30.97 -2.85
N GLY A 484 -28.64 31.19 -2.01
CA GLY A 484 -28.32 32.50 -1.40
C GLY A 484 -27.21 33.26 -2.11
#